data_AF-A0A0C4E4S0-F1
#
_entry.id   AF-A0A0C4E4S0-F1
#
_cell.length_a   1.000
_cell.length_b   1.000
_cell.length_c   1.000
_cell.angle_alpha   90.00
_cell.angle_beta   90.00
_cell.angle_gamma   90.00
#
_symmetry.space_group_name_H-M   'P 1'
#
loop_
_entity.id
_entity.type
_entity.pdbx_description
1 polymer ?
#
loop_
_entity_poly.entity_id
_entity_poly.type
_entity_poly.pdbx_seq_one_letter_code
_entity_poly.pdbx_strand_id
1 'polypeptide(L)'
;MRHHVRSKVPVPPLDKTPEDGLLTDRQWAVLRYADEMTRNVRVADGTAALLKELFSDREIVEITATVACYNCVSRFLVALDVGEKNGLSPDEVDGNSSH
;
A
#
# COMPACT_ATOMS: atom_id res chain seq x y z
N MET A 1 -11.12 -22.27 -13.95
CA MET A 1 -10.46 -20.94 -13.89
C MET A 1 -9.57 -20.88 -12.66
N ARG A 2 -8.27 -20.64 -12.85
CA ARG A 2 -7.30 -20.60 -11.74
C ARG A 2 -7.41 -19.27 -11.01
N HIS A 3 -7.98 -19.28 -9.80
CA HIS A 3 -7.83 -18.18 -8.85
C HIS A 3 -6.35 -18.05 -8.48
N HIS A 4 -5.61 -17.18 -9.16
CA HIS A 4 -4.33 -16.70 -8.64
C HIS A 4 -4.64 -15.82 -7.43
N VAL A 5 -4.75 -16.43 -6.25
CA VAL A 5 -4.60 -15.72 -4.98
C VAL A 5 -3.20 -15.12 -5.01
N ARG A 6 -3.07 -13.81 -5.27
CA ARG A 6 -1.83 -13.09 -5.00
C ARG A 6 -1.55 -13.29 -3.51
N SER A 7 -0.48 -14.03 -3.18
CA SER A 7 -0.03 -14.16 -1.80
C SER A 7 0.20 -12.75 -1.25
N LYS A 8 -0.56 -12.39 -0.22
CA LYS A 8 -0.44 -11.10 0.45
C LYS A 8 0.98 -10.99 1.00
N VAL A 9 1.83 -10.17 0.37
CA VAL A 9 3.19 -9.87 0.86
C VAL A 9 3.08 -9.47 2.34
N PRO A 10 3.87 -10.06 3.25
CA PRO A 10 3.83 -9.73 4.67
C PRO A 10 4.31 -8.29 4.92
N VAL A 11 3.88 -7.70 6.04
CA VAL A 11 4.43 -6.42 6.50
C VAL A 11 5.94 -6.59 6.67
N PRO A 12 6.79 -5.65 6.20
CA PRO A 12 8.23 -5.77 6.34
C PRO A 12 8.68 -5.84 7.82
N PRO A 13 9.84 -6.44 8.12
CA PRO A 13 10.41 -6.51 9.47
C PRO A 13 10.81 -5.13 10.01
N LEU A 14 10.81 -4.96 11.34
CA LEU A 14 11.12 -3.70 12.02
C LEU A 14 12.49 -3.15 11.65
N ASP A 15 13.48 -4.02 11.73
CA ASP A 15 14.85 -3.76 11.32
C ASP A 15 14.98 -3.91 9.82
N LYS A 16 15.74 -2.98 9.24
CA LYS A 16 16.15 -3.06 7.85
C LYS A 16 17.44 -3.85 7.75
N THR A 17 17.48 -4.78 6.81
CA THR A 17 18.68 -5.51 6.40
C THR A 17 19.29 -4.92 5.11
N PRO A 18 20.55 -5.22 4.78
CA PRO A 18 21.14 -4.80 3.50
C PRO A 18 20.44 -5.36 2.26
N GLU A 19 19.77 -6.51 2.39
CA GLU A 19 19.03 -7.18 1.32
C GLU A 19 17.64 -6.56 1.05
N ASP A 20 17.12 -5.76 1.98
CA ASP A 20 15.87 -4.98 1.85
C ASP A 20 15.98 -3.80 0.86
N GLY A 21 17.11 -3.67 0.16
CA GLY A 21 17.26 -2.82 -1.01
C GLY A 21 17.60 -1.35 -0.72
N LEU A 22 17.19 -0.45 -1.61
CA LEU A 22 17.73 0.92 -1.73
C LEU A 22 17.07 1.98 -0.82
N LEU A 23 16.02 1.62 -0.08
CA LEU A 23 15.28 2.59 0.74
C LEU A 23 16.12 3.12 1.90
N THR A 24 15.98 4.39 2.26
CA THR A 24 16.57 4.89 3.51
C THR A 24 15.79 4.36 4.71
N ASP A 25 16.36 4.45 5.92
CA ASP A 25 15.67 4.03 7.16
C ASP A 25 14.34 4.78 7.35
N ARG A 26 14.32 6.07 6.99
CA ARG A 26 13.10 6.89 7.00
C ARG A 26 12.05 6.36 6.03
N GLN A 27 12.45 5.99 4.81
CA GLN A 27 11.54 5.42 3.81
C GLN A 27 11.04 4.03 4.22
N TRP A 28 11.91 3.20 4.80
CA TRP A 28 11.56 1.89 5.33
C TRP A 28 10.50 1.98 6.44
N ALA A 29 10.70 2.88 7.40
CA ALA A 29 9.75 3.12 8.48
C ALA A 29 8.37 3.55 7.94
N VAL A 30 8.33 4.47 6.96
CA VAL A 30 7.07 4.90 6.33
C VAL A 30 6.40 3.77 5.56
N LEU A 31 7.16 2.95 4.81
CA LEU A 31 6.63 1.80 4.08
C LEU A 31 5.94 0.81 5.04
N ARG A 32 6.62 0.45 6.13
CA ARG A 32 6.06 -0.45 7.14
C ARG A 32 4.81 0.11 7.80
N TYR A 33 4.84 1.38 8.18
CA TYR A 33 3.70 2.06 8.77
C TYR A 33 2.49 2.08 7.83
N ALA A 34 2.72 2.40 6.55
CA ALA A 34 1.68 2.40 5.53
C ALA A 34 1.06 1.00 5.34
N ASP A 35 1.89 -0.05 5.33
CA ASP A 35 1.43 -1.43 5.26
C ASP A 35 0.59 -1.84 6.46
N GLU A 36 1.01 -1.51 7.69
CA GLU A 36 0.25 -1.79 8.91
C GLU A 36 -1.09 -1.05 8.94
N MET A 37 -1.10 0.26 8.67
CA MET A 37 -2.33 1.07 8.60
C MET A 37 -3.32 0.53 7.55
N THR A 38 -2.82 0.04 6.42
CA THR A 38 -3.65 -0.41 5.30
C THR A 38 -4.21 -1.82 5.50
N ARG A 39 -3.37 -2.72 6.01
CA ARG A 39 -3.67 -4.16 6.06
C ARG A 39 -4.25 -4.59 7.40
N ASN A 40 -3.73 -4.02 8.48
CA ASN A 40 -4.06 -4.41 9.85
C ASN A 40 -4.96 -3.39 10.53
N VAL A 41 -5.08 -2.16 9.98
CA VAL A 41 -5.77 -0.99 10.54
C VAL A 41 -5.13 -0.46 11.83
N ARG A 42 -4.47 -1.34 12.59
CA ARG A 42 -3.66 -1.04 13.77
C ARG A 42 -2.19 -1.08 13.43
N VAL A 43 -1.46 -0.12 13.98
CA VAL A 43 0.00 -0.01 13.90
C VAL A 43 0.57 -0.58 15.18
N ALA A 44 1.63 -1.39 15.07
CA ALA A 44 2.32 -1.96 16.22
C ALA A 44 3.15 -0.89 16.93
N ASP A 45 3.28 -0.99 18.26
CA ASP A 45 4.00 -0.01 19.08
C ASP A 45 5.44 0.18 18.61
N GLY A 46 6.12 -0.88 18.17
CA GLY A 46 7.48 -0.79 17.62
C GLY A 46 7.57 0.06 16.36
N THR A 47 6.58 -0.03 15.47
CA THR A 47 6.52 0.79 14.24
C THR A 47 6.21 2.25 14.57
N ALA A 48 5.32 2.49 15.54
CA ALA A 48 5.02 3.83 16.03
C ALA A 48 6.23 4.47 16.74
N ALA A 49 7.00 3.69 17.51
CA ALA A 49 8.23 4.14 18.15
C ALA A 49 9.30 4.49 17.11
N LEU A 50 9.52 3.63 16.12
CA LEU A 50 10.46 3.87 15.02
C LEU A 50 10.15 5.18 14.26
N LEU A 51 8.88 5.48 14.02
CA LEU A 51 8.46 6.76 13.43
C LEU A 51 8.83 7.95 14.31
N LYS A 52 8.61 7.87 15.62
CA LYS A 52 8.96 8.95 16.58
C LYS A 52 10.46 9.17 16.70
N GLU A 53 11.28 8.15 16.45
CA GLU A 53 12.74 8.28 16.42
C GLU A 53 13.23 9.01 15.16
N LEU A 54 12.52 8.86 14.04
CA LEU A 54 12.97 9.31 12.71
C LEU A 54 12.28 10.58 12.20
N PHE A 55 11.14 10.96 12.79
CA PHE A 55 10.28 12.04 12.33
C PHE A 55 9.74 12.87 13.50
N SER A 56 9.46 14.14 13.24
CA SER A 56 8.72 15.01 14.15
C SER A 56 7.25 14.64 14.22
N ASP A 57 6.56 15.05 15.29
CA ASP A 57 5.11 14.85 15.45
C ASP A 57 4.30 15.38 14.25
N ARG A 58 4.72 16.52 13.69
CA ARG A 58 4.09 17.09 12.50
C ARG A 58 4.24 16.19 11.28
N GLU A 59 5.46 15.71 11.01
CA GLU A 59 5.71 14.79 9.90
C GLU A 59 4.93 13.48 10.07
N ILE A 60 4.81 12.95 11.30
CA ILE A 60 4.01 11.76 11.59
C ILE A 60 2.53 12.00 11.28
N VAL A 61 1.99 13.17 11.65
CA VAL A 61 0.61 13.55 11.29
C VAL A 61 0.43 13.64 9.78
N GLU A 62 1.37 14.23 9.05
CA GLU A 62 1.34 14.35 7.59
C GLU A 62 1.42 12.98 6.89
N ILE A 63 2.30 12.08 7.37
CA ILE A 63 2.40 10.69 6.91
C ILE A 63 1.06 9.96 7.14
N THR A 64 0.51 10.07 8.36
CA THR A 64 -0.75 9.42 8.74
C THR A 64 -1.92 9.91 7.89
N ALA A 65 -2.03 11.22 7.71
CA ALA A 65 -3.08 11.83 6.90
C ALA A 65 -2.98 11.36 5.43
N THR A 66 -1.78 11.28 4.89
CA THR A 66 -1.53 10.79 3.53
C THR A 66 -1.98 9.34 3.37
N VAL A 67 -1.53 8.44 4.25
CA VAL A 67 -1.91 7.02 4.20
C VAL A 67 -3.42 6.84 4.40
N ALA A 68 -4.01 7.54 5.37
CA ALA A 68 -5.45 7.47 5.64
C ALA A 68 -6.29 7.97 4.45
N CYS A 69 -5.87 9.05 3.78
CA CYS A 69 -6.54 9.59 2.61
C CYS A 69 -6.59 8.57 1.47
N TYR A 70 -5.46 7.96 1.12
CA TYR A 70 -5.44 6.91 0.09
C TYR A 70 -6.24 5.68 0.49
N ASN A 71 -6.19 5.29 1.77
CA ASN A 71 -7.04 4.23 2.30
C ASN A 71 -8.53 4.52 2.13
N CYS A 72 -8.96 5.77 2.32
CA CYS A 72 -10.34 6.21 2.08
C CYS A 72 -10.68 6.17 0.58
N VAL A 73 -9.85 6.80 -0.25
CA VAL A 73 -10.05 6.87 -1.71
C VAL A 73 -10.12 5.49 -2.34
N SER A 74 -9.21 4.58 -2.00
CA SER A 74 -9.25 3.21 -2.53
C SER A 74 -10.54 2.47 -2.17
N ARG A 75 -11.04 2.63 -0.95
CA ARG A 75 -12.33 2.02 -0.53
C ARG A 75 -13.51 2.64 -1.28
N PHE A 76 -13.47 3.95 -1.52
CA PHE A 76 -14.49 4.65 -2.29
C PHE A 76 -14.51 4.18 -3.76
N LEU A 77 -13.35 4.14 -4.42
CA LEU A 77 -13.25 3.72 -5.83
C LEU A 77 -13.65 2.25 -6.04
N VAL A 78 -13.26 1.36 -5.12
CA VAL A 78 -13.68 -0.05 -5.15
C VAL A 78 -15.19 -0.17 -4.98
N ALA A 79 -15.80 0.60 -4.08
CA ALA A 79 -17.26 0.57 -3.89
C ALA A 79 -18.06 1.09 -5.09
N LEU A 80 -17.47 2.01 -5.87
CA LEU A 80 -18.09 2.56 -7.09
C LEU A 80 -17.78 1.75 -8.36
N ASP A 81 -17.03 0.65 -8.24
CA ASP A 81 -16.56 -0.16 -9.37
C ASP A 81 -15.79 0.65 -10.44
N VAL A 82 -15.10 1.71 -10.01
CA VAL A 82 -14.27 2.54 -10.87
C VAL A 82 -12.93 1.84 -11.03
N GLY A 83 -12.88 0.82 -11.90
CA GLY A 83 -11.67 0.02 -12.11
C GLY A 83 -11.75 -1.02 -13.22
N GLU A 84 -12.93 -1.55 -13.56
CA GLU A 84 -13.03 -2.62 -14.57
C GLU A 84 -12.58 -2.19 -15.98
N LYS A 85 -12.63 -0.89 -16.32
CA LYS A 85 -12.14 -0.39 -17.62
C LYS A 85 -10.61 -0.32 -17.76
N ASN A 86 -9.85 -0.51 -16.68
CA ASN A 86 -8.38 -0.53 -16.74
C ASN A 86 -7.82 -1.96 -16.93
N GLY A 87 -8.69 -2.97 -16.95
CA GLY A 87 -8.34 -4.38 -17.17
C GLY A 87 -8.54 -4.87 -18.61
N LEU A 88 -9.05 -4.03 -19.51
CA LEU A 88 -9.17 -4.38 -20.92
C LEU A 88 -7.78 -4.47 -21.52
N SER A 89 -7.47 -5.62 -22.09
CA SER A 89 -6.33 -5.72 -22.99
C SER A 89 -6.58 -4.81 -24.22
N PRO A 90 -5.53 -4.28 -24.88
CA PRO A 90 -5.70 -3.52 -26.12
C PRO A 90 -6.51 -4.27 -27.19
N ASP A 91 -6.62 -5.58 -27.09
CA ASP A 91 -7.35 -6.43 -28.03
C ASP A 91 -8.87 -6.43 -27.80
N GLU A 92 -9.36 -5.95 -26.64
CA GLU A 92 -10.79 -5.92 -26.29
C GLU A 92 -11.43 -4.54 -26.53
N VAL A 93 -10.63 -3.51 -26.78
CA VAL A 93 -11.12 -2.15 -27.12
C VAL A 93 -11.53 -2.01 -28.58
N ASP A 94 -11.00 -2.85 -29.46
CA ASP A 94 -11.42 -2.97 -30.85
C ASP A 94 -12.41 -4.12 -30.96
N GLY A 95 -13.71 -3.83 -30.92
CA GLY A 95 -14.81 -4.81 -30.94
C GLY A 95 -14.93 -5.65 -32.23
N ASN A 96 -13.86 -6.30 -32.68
CA ASN A 96 -13.89 -7.31 -33.72
C ASN A 96 -13.94 -8.70 -33.07
N SER A 97 -15.14 -9.06 -32.61
CA SER A 97 -15.50 -10.46 -32.41
C SER A 97 -15.46 -11.15 -33.78
N SER A 98 -14.28 -11.62 -34.18
CA SER A 98 -14.14 -12.50 -35.33
C SER A 98 -14.91 -13.79 -35.05
N HIS A 99 -15.96 -13.99 -35.85
CA HIS A 99 -16.59 -15.28 -36.10
C HIS A 99 -15.56 -16.34 -36.55
#